data_AF-A0A7Y5UX13-F1
#
_entry.id   AF-A0A7Y5UX13-F1
#
_cell.length_a   1.000
_cell.length_b   1.000
_cell.length_c   1.000
_cell.angle_alpha   90.00
_cell.angle_beta   90.00
_cell.angle_gamma   90.00
#
_symmetry.space_group_name_H-M   'P 1'
#
loop_
_entity.id
_entity.type
_entity.pdbx_description
1 polymer ?
#
loop_
_entity_poly.entity_id
_entity_poly.type
_entity_poly.pdbx_seq_one_letter_code
_entity_poly.pdbx_strand_id
1 'polypeptide(L)'
;MSDVQGEQAQRAGMMPENVVVLVLAALLAGLLIGQALGRRQGLEVKQVAIAPNSMNPHAGMEMGMGGSDADLAASAPKAPESVEEARQMVELMGADADVEGLIDLGNRKFDNGVYFLAIGFYLKALEKDPKRPDVWCDLGAAYHAVKHDDEALKAFDQALSQNPKHANSWFNRGVVYRDQKQRDKAVEAFGQYLKLQPAGEQADRAKAALKELGQQT
;
A
#
# COMPACT_ATOMS: atom_id res chain seq x y z
N MET A 1 -52.59 29.48 -47.78
CA MET A 1 -53.64 29.60 -46.75
C MET A 1 -54.00 28.19 -46.31
N SER A 2 -53.79 27.70 -45.08
CA SER A 2 -52.98 28.19 -43.94
C SER A 2 -53.11 27.18 -42.76
N ASP A 3 -52.16 26.98 -41.83
CA ASP A 3 -50.73 27.32 -41.71
C ASP A 3 -50.09 26.37 -40.64
N VAL A 4 -48.87 25.83 -40.85
CA VAL A 4 -47.60 26.12 -40.11
C VAL A 4 -47.59 25.81 -38.58
N GLN A 5 -46.70 24.88 -38.19
CA GLN A 5 -45.98 24.70 -36.89
C GLN A 5 -46.65 24.03 -35.65
N GLY A 6 -45.78 23.40 -34.84
CA GLY A 6 -46.05 22.64 -33.60
C GLY A 6 -46.14 21.12 -33.86
N GLU A 7 -45.30 20.22 -33.37
CA GLU A 7 -44.33 20.25 -32.26
C GLU A 7 -43.01 19.52 -32.64
N GLN A 8 -41.86 20.15 -32.33
CA GLN A 8 -40.61 19.42 -32.08
C GLN A 8 -40.28 19.57 -30.60
N ALA A 9 -40.39 18.49 -29.83
CA ALA A 9 -39.90 18.43 -28.46
C ALA A 9 -39.39 17.03 -28.10
N GLN A 10 -38.30 16.99 -27.34
CA GLN A 10 -37.85 15.86 -26.52
C GLN A 10 -37.47 14.55 -27.25
N ARG A 11 -36.34 14.61 -27.98
CA ARG A 11 -35.39 13.47 -27.98
C ARG A 11 -34.75 13.36 -26.59
N ALA A 12 -35.33 12.55 -25.71
CA ALA A 12 -34.65 12.06 -24.52
C ALA A 12 -33.86 10.79 -24.87
N GLY A 13 -32.57 10.74 -24.50
CA GLY A 13 -31.68 9.62 -24.80
C GLY A 13 -31.95 8.38 -23.95
N MET A 14 -33.01 7.62 -24.27
CA MET A 14 -33.13 6.25 -23.78
C MET A 14 -32.07 5.39 -24.44
N MET A 15 -31.15 4.84 -23.64
CA MET A 15 -30.33 3.69 -24.06
C MET A 15 -31.28 2.54 -24.45
N PRO A 16 -31.04 1.83 -25.56
CA PRO A 16 -31.90 0.69 -25.94
C PRO A 16 -31.85 -0.37 -24.83
N GLU A 17 -32.99 -0.99 -24.53
CA GLU A 17 -33.17 -1.87 -23.36
C GLU A 17 -32.10 -2.97 -23.26
N ASN A 18 -31.63 -3.48 -24.40
CA ASN A 18 -30.54 -4.45 -24.50
C ASN A 18 -29.24 -3.99 -23.82
N VAL A 19 -28.91 -2.70 -23.83
CA VAL A 19 -27.71 -2.14 -23.16
C VAL A 19 -27.91 -2.09 -21.65
N VAL A 20 -29.11 -1.73 -21.17
CA VAL A 20 -29.44 -1.73 -19.74
C VAL A 20 -29.38 -3.15 -19.18
N VAL A 21 -29.91 -4.14 -19.91
CA VAL A 21 -29.83 -5.55 -19.55
C VAL A 21 -28.38 -6.06 -19.55
N LEU A 22 -27.55 -5.66 -20.51
CA LEU A 22 -26.12 -6.03 -20.54
C LEU A 22 -25.31 -5.44 -19.37
N VAL A 23 -25.56 -4.17 -19.01
CA VAL A 23 -24.90 -3.53 -17.85
C VAL A 23 -25.34 -4.19 -16.54
N LEU A 24 -26.63 -4.49 -16.36
CA LEU A 24 -27.13 -5.21 -15.19
C LEU A 24 -26.60 -6.65 -15.13
N ALA A 25 -26.47 -7.35 -16.27
CA ALA A 25 -25.90 -8.69 -16.33
C ALA A 25 -24.40 -8.69 -15.96
N ALA A 26 -23.63 -7.68 -16.39
CA ALA A 26 -22.23 -7.53 -16.01
C ALA A 26 -22.06 -7.28 -14.50
N LEU A 27 -22.91 -6.43 -13.91
CA LEU A 27 -22.92 -6.15 -12.47
C LEU A 27 -23.28 -7.40 -11.64
N LEU A 28 -24.27 -8.19 -12.08
CA LEU A 28 -24.66 -9.44 -11.42
C LEU A 28 -23.59 -10.54 -11.55
N ALA A 29 -22.91 -10.63 -12.70
CA ALA A 29 -21.82 -11.58 -12.91
C ALA A 29 -20.62 -11.29 -11.98
N GLY A 30 -20.27 -10.02 -11.79
CA GLY A 30 -19.25 -9.60 -10.82
C GLY A 30 -19.61 -10.01 -9.38
N LEU A 31 -20.88 -9.88 -9.00
CA LEU A 31 -21.38 -10.25 -7.66
C LEU A 31 -21.23 -11.76 -7.37
N LEU A 32 -21.46 -12.62 -8.36
CA LEU A 32 -21.41 -14.07 -8.19
C LEU A 32 -19.98 -14.61 -8.12
N ILE A 33 -19.02 -14.01 -8.85
CA ILE A 33 -17.60 -14.36 -8.73
C ILE A 33 -17.08 -14.04 -7.31
N GLY A 34 -17.58 -12.96 -6.70
CA GLY A 34 -17.21 -12.56 -5.34
C GLY A 34 -17.56 -13.57 -4.23
N GLN A 35 -18.60 -14.41 -4.40
CA GLN A 35 -19.00 -15.38 -3.37
C GLN A 35 -18.15 -16.66 -3.35
N ALA A 36 -17.42 -16.99 -4.43
CA ALA A 36 -16.61 -18.21 -4.50
C ALA A 36 -15.24 -18.09 -3.81
N LEU A 37 -14.73 -16.86 -3.62
CA LEU A 37 -13.37 -16.59 -3.13
C LEU A 37 -13.26 -16.45 -1.60
N GLY A 38 -14.37 -16.46 -0.87
CA GLY A 38 -14.41 -16.29 0.60
C GLY A 38 -13.79 -17.41 1.46
N ARG A 39 -12.93 -18.28 0.91
CA ARG A 39 -12.26 -19.39 1.62
C ARG A 39 -10.84 -19.70 1.10
N ARG A 40 -9.92 -18.73 1.20
CA ARG A 40 -8.44 -18.87 1.21
C ARG A 40 -7.84 -17.45 1.26
N GLN A 41 -6.98 -17.05 2.18
CA GLN A 41 -6.41 -17.74 3.34
C GLN A 41 -6.32 -16.77 4.53
N GLY A 42 -6.32 -17.31 5.75
CA GLY A 42 -5.69 -16.63 6.88
C GLY A 42 -4.17 -16.66 6.66
N LEU A 43 -3.65 -15.68 5.93
CA LEU A 43 -2.21 -15.42 5.89
C LEU A 43 -1.82 -14.88 7.26
N GLU A 44 -1.21 -15.72 8.10
CA GLU A 44 -0.37 -15.24 9.19
C GLU A 44 0.72 -14.38 8.57
N VAL A 45 0.51 -13.05 8.60
CA VAL A 45 1.56 -12.09 8.27
C VAL A 45 2.58 -12.18 9.40
N LYS A 46 3.54 -13.10 9.26
CA LYS A 46 4.71 -13.19 10.12
C LYS A 46 5.29 -11.79 10.25
N GLN A 47 5.28 -11.28 11.48
CA GLN A 47 5.62 -9.91 11.83
C GLN A 47 6.91 -9.49 11.11
N VAL A 48 6.76 -8.67 10.07
CA VAL A 48 7.87 -8.42 9.14
C VAL A 48 8.82 -7.45 9.84
N ALA A 49 10.08 -7.86 10.02
CA ALA A 49 11.07 -7.14 10.82
C ALA A 49 11.67 -5.93 10.06
N ILE A 50 10.81 -5.10 9.48
CA ILE A 50 11.14 -3.87 8.77
C ILE A 50 11.34 -2.74 9.78
N ALA A 51 12.25 -1.81 9.49
CA ALA A 51 12.33 -0.52 10.17
C ALA A 51 11.22 0.40 9.60
N PRO A 52 10.17 0.75 10.38
CA PRO A 52 9.27 1.83 9.99
C PRO A 52 10.07 3.13 9.97
N ASN A 53 9.82 3.98 8.98
CA ASN A 53 10.51 5.26 8.86
C ASN A 53 9.96 6.30 9.86
N SER A 54 8.71 6.11 10.31
CA SER A 54 8.02 6.97 11.26
C SER A 54 8.29 6.60 12.73
N MET A 55 9.27 7.27 13.35
CA MET A 55 9.12 7.63 14.77
C MET A 55 8.10 8.78 14.87
N ASN A 56 6.82 8.48 14.63
CA ASN A 56 5.73 9.43 14.85
C ASN A 56 5.30 9.36 16.34
N PRO A 57 5.49 10.42 17.14
CA PRO A 57 5.18 10.40 18.58
C PRO A 57 3.68 10.29 18.90
N HIS A 58 2.79 10.23 17.90
CA HIS A 58 1.34 10.05 18.09
C HIS A 58 0.86 8.59 18.24
N ALA A 59 1.76 7.61 18.34
CA ALA A 59 1.44 6.20 18.64
C ALA A 59 0.91 5.93 20.07
N GLY A 60 0.26 6.92 20.69
CA GLY A 60 -0.16 6.93 22.10
C GLY A 60 -1.62 7.32 22.32
N MET A 61 -2.49 7.04 21.35
CA MET A 61 -3.94 7.26 21.51
C MET A 61 -4.73 5.98 21.18
N GLU A 62 -4.85 5.10 22.17
CA GLU A 62 -5.92 4.11 22.21
C GLU A 62 -7.26 4.87 22.21
N MET A 63 -7.88 5.03 21.05
CA MET A 63 -9.29 5.41 21.00
C MET A 63 -10.12 4.21 21.43
N GLY A 64 -10.49 4.21 22.71
CA GLY A 64 -11.36 3.18 23.28
C GLY A 64 -12.63 3.03 22.45
N MET A 65 -12.87 1.82 21.93
CA MET A 65 -14.06 1.46 21.15
C MET A 65 -15.29 1.38 22.07
N GLY A 66 -15.75 2.53 22.54
CA GLY A 66 -17.01 2.70 23.28
C GLY A 66 -18.13 3.12 22.32
N GLY A 67 -18.74 2.15 21.64
CA GLY A 67 -19.85 2.40 20.71
C GLY A 67 -20.48 1.10 20.23
N SER A 68 -21.65 0.76 20.77
CA SER A 68 -22.38 -0.47 20.45
C SER A 68 -23.34 -0.28 19.27
N ASP A 69 -22.80 -0.28 18.04
CA ASP A 69 -23.59 -0.25 16.80
C ASP A 69 -23.31 -1.49 15.93
N ALA A 70 -23.84 -2.64 16.34
CA ALA A 70 -23.59 -3.93 15.68
C ALA A 70 -24.23 -4.08 14.29
N ASP A 71 -25.21 -3.22 13.94
CA ASP A 71 -26.05 -3.37 12.74
C ASP A 71 -25.68 -2.42 11.56
N LEU A 72 -24.60 -1.62 11.68
CA LEU A 72 -24.12 -0.75 10.59
C LEU A 72 -22.88 -1.28 9.85
N ALA A 73 -22.33 -2.44 10.23
CA ALA A 73 -21.08 -2.98 9.69
C ALA A 73 -21.17 -3.58 8.26
N ALA A 74 -22.33 -3.48 7.59
CA ALA A 74 -22.64 -4.22 6.36
C ALA A 74 -22.26 -3.54 5.03
N SER A 75 -21.62 -2.36 5.02
CA SER A 75 -21.22 -1.69 3.76
C SER A 75 -19.84 -1.02 3.76
N ALA A 76 -18.97 -1.30 4.73
CA ALA A 76 -17.57 -0.91 4.63
C ALA A 76 -16.93 -1.57 3.38
N PRO A 77 -16.29 -0.82 2.45
CA PRO A 77 -15.66 -1.42 1.29
C PRO A 77 -14.58 -2.39 1.76
N LYS A 78 -14.59 -3.61 1.18
CA LYS A 78 -13.58 -4.63 1.45
C LYS A 78 -12.19 -4.03 1.19
N ALA A 79 -11.24 -4.29 2.08
CA ALA A 79 -9.85 -3.88 1.88
C ALA A 79 -9.32 -4.45 0.54
N PRO A 80 -8.53 -3.68 -0.22
CA PRO A 80 -8.02 -4.13 -1.52
C PRO A 80 -7.08 -5.32 -1.34
N GLU A 81 -7.22 -6.33 -2.21
CA GLU A 81 -6.36 -7.52 -2.24
C GLU A 81 -5.29 -7.44 -3.34
N SER A 82 -5.27 -6.33 -4.09
CA SER A 82 -4.25 -6.02 -5.09
C SER A 82 -3.87 -4.54 -5.10
N VAL A 83 -2.69 -4.24 -5.66
CA VAL A 83 -2.20 -2.86 -5.85
C VAL A 83 -3.11 -2.06 -6.78
N GLU A 84 -3.72 -2.72 -7.77
CA GLU A 84 -4.59 -2.08 -8.75
C GLU A 84 -5.94 -1.68 -8.13
N GLU A 85 -6.55 -2.56 -7.34
CA GLU A 85 -7.73 -2.21 -6.53
C GLU A 85 -7.42 -1.05 -5.57
N ALA A 86 -6.26 -1.08 -4.89
CA ALA A 86 -5.86 -0.02 -3.98
C ALA A 86 -5.71 1.34 -4.69
N ARG A 87 -5.16 1.37 -5.90
CA ARG A 87 -5.09 2.60 -6.71
C ARG A 87 -6.47 3.13 -7.04
N GLN A 88 -7.37 2.27 -7.53
CA GLN A 88 -8.75 2.66 -7.87
C GLN A 88 -9.51 3.18 -6.64
N MET A 89 -9.35 2.55 -5.47
CA MET A 89 -9.93 3.03 -4.22
C MET A 89 -9.33 4.38 -3.78
N VAL A 90 -8.01 4.56 -3.88
CA VAL A 90 -7.35 5.82 -3.50
C VAL A 90 -7.73 6.97 -4.44
N GLU A 91 -7.98 6.72 -5.73
CA GLU A 91 -8.50 7.76 -6.63
C GLU A 91 -9.87 8.26 -6.18
N LEU A 92 -10.74 7.37 -5.67
CA LEU A 92 -12.06 7.74 -5.16
C LEU A 92 -12.02 8.40 -3.77
N MET A 93 -11.05 8.06 -2.93
CA MET A 93 -10.97 8.52 -1.53
C MET A 93 -9.98 9.67 -1.28
N GLY A 94 -9.04 9.90 -2.18
CA GLY A 94 -7.85 10.72 -1.92
C GLY A 94 -7.40 11.60 -3.10
N ALA A 95 -8.20 11.77 -4.15
CA ALA A 95 -7.89 12.66 -5.28
C ALA A 95 -7.45 14.06 -4.82
N ASP A 96 -8.21 14.66 -3.91
CA ASP A 96 -8.05 16.05 -3.45
C ASP A 96 -7.04 16.22 -2.30
N ALA A 97 -6.59 15.13 -1.67
CA ALA A 97 -5.63 15.19 -0.56
C ALA A 97 -4.25 15.71 -1.05
N ASP A 98 -3.58 16.51 -0.22
CA ASP A 98 -2.21 16.96 -0.49
C ASP A 98 -1.18 15.85 -0.22
N VAL A 99 0.10 16.14 -0.48
CA VAL A 99 1.17 15.14 -0.38
C VAL A 99 1.28 14.59 1.04
N GLU A 100 1.31 15.44 2.06
CA GLU A 100 1.41 14.99 3.46
C GLU A 100 0.14 14.27 3.92
N GLY A 101 -1.06 14.73 3.54
CA GLY A 101 -2.31 14.03 3.84
C GLY A 101 -2.38 12.63 3.24
N LEU A 102 -1.86 12.44 2.02
CA LEU A 102 -1.72 11.12 1.40
C LEU A 102 -0.72 10.23 2.16
N ILE A 103 0.41 10.79 2.60
CA ILE A 103 1.43 10.06 3.37
C ILE A 103 0.88 9.65 4.74
N ASP A 104 0.19 10.55 5.44
CA ASP A 104 -0.47 10.27 6.73
C ASP A 104 -1.54 9.18 6.60
N LEU A 105 -2.33 9.20 5.53
CA LEU A 105 -3.28 8.13 5.22
C LEU A 105 -2.56 6.81 4.93
N GLY A 106 -1.48 6.83 4.15
CA GLY A 106 -0.63 5.68 3.88
C GLY A 106 -0.07 5.05 5.15
N ASN A 107 0.55 5.85 6.01
CA ASN A 107 1.10 5.45 7.31
C ASN A 107 0.03 4.82 8.20
N ARG A 108 -1.12 5.47 8.37
CA ARG A 108 -2.24 4.91 9.14
C ARG A 108 -2.72 3.58 8.56
N LYS A 109 -2.72 3.37 7.24
CA LYS A 109 -3.10 2.08 6.65
C LYS A 109 -2.01 1.02 6.80
N PHE A 110 -0.74 1.42 6.78
CA PHE A 110 0.40 0.54 7.06
C PHE A 110 0.36 0.02 8.51
N ASP A 111 0.19 0.92 9.48
CA ASP A 111 0.09 0.59 10.91
C ASP A 111 -1.08 -0.35 11.23
N ASN A 112 -2.20 -0.19 10.52
CA ASN A 112 -3.37 -1.07 10.61
C ASN A 112 -3.23 -2.38 9.81
N GLY A 113 -2.07 -2.67 9.20
CA GLY A 113 -1.80 -3.87 8.41
C GLY A 113 -2.50 -3.92 7.04
N VAL A 114 -3.12 -2.83 6.58
CA VAL A 114 -3.83 -2.73 5.30
C VAL A 114 -2.85 -2.31 4.20
N TYR A 115 -1.82 -3.14 3.98
CA TYR A 115 -0.64 -2.78 3.20
C TYR A 115 -0.92 -2.43 1.74
N PHE A 116 -1.86 -3.11 1.06
CA PHE A 116 -2.24 -2.73 -0.31
C PHE A 116 -2.79 -1.30 -0.38
N LEU A 117 -3.63 -0.90 0.59
CA LEU A 117 -4.17 0.45 0.61
C LEU A 117 -3.10 1.50 0.97
N ALA A 118 -2.14 1.13 1.84
CA ALA A 118 -0.96 1.96 2.10
C ALA A 118 -0.12 2.18 0.83
N ILE A 119 0.16 1.12 0.05
CA ILE A 119 0.81 1.20 -1.26
C ILE A 119 0.08 2.18 -2.18
N GLY A 120 -1.25 2.10 -2.26
CA GLY A 120 -2.06 3.03 -3.07
C GLY A 120 -1.84 4.50 -2.68
N PHE A 121 -1.88 4.81 -1.38
CA PHE A 121 -1.66 6.16 -0.87
C PHE A 121 -0.23 6.66 -1.10
N TYR A 122 0.79 5.84 -0.83
CA TYR A 122 2.19 6.21 -1.07
C TYR A 122 2.48 6.43 -2.55
N LEU A 123 1.92 5.61 -3.45
CA LEU A 123 2.03 5.82 -4.89
C LEU A 123 1.38 7.15 -5.32
N LYS A 124 0.19 7.47 -4.79
CA LYS A 124 -0.48 8.75 -5.09
C LYS A 124 0.28 9.96 -4.56
N ALA A 125 0.93 9.83 -3.39
CA ALA A 125 1.84 10.85 -2.87
C ALA A 125 3.06 11.05 -3.80
N LEU A 126 3.67 9.96 -4.27
CA LEU A 126 4.82 9.98 -5.18
C LEU A 126 4.50 10.43 -6.61
N GLU A 127 3.25 10.28 -7.06
CA GLU A 127 2.74 10.90 -8.29
C GLU A 127 2.72 12.43 -8.19
N LYS A 128 2.41 12.96 -6.99
CA LYS A 128 2.36 14.42 -6.73
C LYS A 128 3.73 15.01 -6.40
N ASP A 129 4.54 14.32 -5.59
CA ASP A 129 5.95 14.67 -5.33
C ASP A 129 6.85 13.40 -5.36
N PRO A 130 7.58 13.15 -6.46
CA PRO A 130 8.46 11.99 -6.56
C PRO A 130 9.74 12.10 -5.74
N LYS A 131 10.09 13.27 -5.17
CA LYS A 131 11.37 13.54 -4.48
C LYS A 131 11.33 13.22 -2.98
N ARG A 132 10.68 12.12 -2.63
CA ARG A 132 10.40 11.69 -1.26
C ARG A 132 11.09 10.36 -0.94
N PRO A 133 12.39 10.36 -0.58
CA PRO A 133 13.12 9.13 -0.25
C PRO A 133 12.55 8.42 0.98
N ASP A 134 11.92 9.18 1.87
CA ASP A 134 11.08 8.71 2.96
C ASP A 134 9.93 7.85 2.45
N VAL A 135 9.09 8.40 1.57
CA VAL A 135 7.91 7.70 1.03
C VAL A 135 8.29 6.53 0.12
N TRP A 136 9.39 6.64 -0.63
CA TRP A 136 9.94 5.50 -1.37
C TRP A 136 10.40 4.36 -0.44
N CYS A 137 10.88 4.67 0.76
CA CYS A 137 11.22 3.67 1.77
C CYS A 137 9.96 3.00 2.35
N ASP A 138 8.94 3.78 2.69
CA ASP A 138 7.69 3.25 3.26
C ASP A 138 6.87 2.46 2.22
N LEU A 139 6.89 2.88 0.96
CA LEU A 139 6.36 2.09 -0.17
C LEU A 139 7.09 0.75 -0.31
N GLY A 140 8.42 0.74 -0.21
CA GLY A 140 9.21 -0.50 -0.25
C GLY A 140 8.89 -1.44 0.92
N ALA A 141 8.69 -0.88 2.12
CA ALA A 141 8.25 -1.62 3.28
C ALA A 141 6.88 -2.29 3.05
N ALA A 142 5.92 -1.54 2.50
CA ALA A 142 4.58 -2.03 2.22
C ALA A 142 4.55 -3.12 1.14
N TYR A 143 5.37 -3.00 0.09
CA TYR A 143 5.54 -4.06 -0.91
C TYR A 143 6.10 -5.37 -0.32
N HIS A 144 7.11 -5.29 0.55
CA HIS A 144 7.67 -6.48 1.20
C HIS A 144 6.67 -7.14 2.17
N ALA A 145 5.80 -6.36 2.81
CA ALA A 145 4.73 -6.86 3.66
C ALA A 145 3.72 -7.73 2.87
N VAL A 146 3.42 -7.37 1.61
CA VAL A 146 2.58 -8.17 0.70
C VAL A 146 3.35 -9.19 -0.16
N LYS A 147 4.65 -9.40 0.10
CA LYS A 147 5.56 -10.33 -0.62
C LYS A 147 5.82 -9.97 -2.09
N HIS A 148 5.70 -8.70 -2.43
CA HIS A 148 6.14 -8.13 -3.70
C HIS A 148 7.60 -7.64 -3.57
N ASP A 149 8.52 -8.58 -3.34
CA ASP A 149 9.88 -8.25 -2.93
C ASP A 149 10.71 -7.53 -4.02
N ASP A 150 10.42 -7.78 -5.31
CA ASP A 150 11.11 -7.12 -6.42
C ASP A 150 10.68 -5.64 -6.55
N GLU A 151 9.40 -5.34 -6.32
CA GLU A 151 8.89 -3.98 -6.18
C GLU A 151 9.45 -3.28 -4.93
N ALA A 152 9.58 -4.01 -3.81
CA ALA A 152 10.19 -3.49 -2.60
C ALA A 152 11.65 -3.05 -2.83
N LEU A 153 12.46 -3.90 -3.46
CA LEU A 153 13.85 -3.59 -3.81
C LEU A 153 13.93 -2.37 -4.75
N LYS A 154 13.09 -2.29 -5.79
CA LYS A 154 13.03 -1.12 -6.69
C LYS A 154 12.70 0.16 -5.94
N ALA A 155 11.77 0.13 -4.99
CA ALA A 155 11.39 1.29 -4.18
C ALA A 155 12.54 1.72 -3.23
N PHE A 156 13.24 0.78 -2.59
CA PHE A 156 14.44 1.11 -1.81
C PHE A 156 15.57 1.68 -2.69
N ASP A 157 15.75 1.18 -3.92
CA ASP A 157 16.73 1.71 -4.85
C ASP A 157 16.36 3.13 -5.33
N GLN A 158 15.06 3.46 -5.49
CA GLN A 158 14.62 4.84 -5.72
C GLN A 158 14.97 5.73 -4.52
N ALA A 159 14.64 5.32 -3.29
CA ALA A 159 14.98 6.07 -2.08
C ALA A 159 16.49 6.33 -1.97
N LEU A 160 17.31 5.32 -2.22
CA LEU A 160 18.78 5.40 -2.16
C LEU A 160 19.38 6.18 -3.34
N SER A 161 18.73 6.23 -4.50
CA SER A 161 19.18 7.08 -5.62
C SER A 161 19.02 8.58 -5.31
N GLN A 162 18.00 8.94 -4.54
CA GLN A 162 17.74 10.31 -4.09
C GLN A 162 18.56 10.68 -2.85
N ASN A 163 18.67 9.76 -1.90
CA ASN A 163 19.47 9.93 -0.69
C ASN A 163 20.28 8.65 -0.39
N PRO A 164 21.54 8.56 -0.87
CA PRO A 164 22.42 7.42 -0.59
C PRO A 164 22.73 7.19 0.91
N LYS A 165 22.40 8.17 1.77
CA LYS A 165 22.54 8.10 3.23
C LYS A 165 21.23 7.77 3.96
N HIS A 166 20.17 7.37 3.25
CA HIS A 166 18.90 6.98 3.86
C HIS A 166 19.04 5.61 4.56
N ALA A 167 19.37 5.65 5.85
CA ALA A 167 19.72 4.47 6.63
C ALA A 167 18.60 3.41 6.65
N ASN A 168 17.34 3.81 6.84
CA ASN A 168 16.20 2.88 6.88
C ASN A 168 16.04 2.09 5.57
N SER A 169 16.33 2.69 4.42
CA SER A 169 16.32 1.98 3.13
C SER A 169 17.44 0.95 3.02
N TRP A 170 18.64 1.24 3.53
CA TRP A 170 19.73 0.25 3.61
C TRP A 170 19.38 -0.92 4.53
N PHE A 171 18.80 -0.65 5.71
CA PHE A 171 18.36 -1.69 6.63
C PHE A 171 17.28 -2.58 6.00
N ASN A 172 16.22 -1.97 5.46
CA ASN A 172 15.09 -2.68 4.88
C ASN A 172 15.48 -3.48 3.63
N ARG A 173 16.38 -2.95 2.78
CA ARG A 173 16.95 -3.69 1.65
C ARG A 173 17.77 -4.90 2.10
N GLY A 174 18.48 -4.79 3.23
CA GLY A 174 19.18 -5.91 3.87
C GLY A 174 18.24 -7.00 4.40
N VAL A 175 17.10 -6.62 4.97
CA VAL A 175 16.03 -7.55 5.40
C VAL A 175 15.48 -8.32 4.21
N VAL A 176 15.10 -7.65 3.12
CA VAL A 176 14.60 -8.34 1.91
C VAL A 176 15.64 -9.30 1.33
N TYR A 177 16.90 -8.89 1.19
CA TYR A 177 17.94 -9.78 0.67
C TYR A 177 18.23 -10.97 1.58
N ARG A 178 18.17 -10.80 2.91
CA ARG A 178 18.31 -11.91 3.87
C ARG A 178 17.17 -12.92 3.70
N ASP A 179 15.94 -12.44 3.59
CA ASP A 179 14.75 -13.28 3.45
C ASP A 179 14.74 -14.02 2.09
N GLN A 180 15.23 -13.37 1.02
CA GLN A 180 15.53 -13.99 -0.28
C GLN A 180 16.80 -14.88 -0.29
N LYS A 181 17.50 -15.03 0.85
CA LYS A 181 18.77 -15.77 1.00
C LYS A 181 19.94 -15.26 0.15
N GLN A 182 19.87 -14.03 -0.37
CA GLN A 182 20.95 -13.36 -1.11
C GLN A 182 22.02 -12.82 -0.14
N ARG A 183 22.80 -13.72 0.46
CA ARG A 183 23.80 -13.45 1.51
C ARG A 183 24.62 -12.19 1.28
N ASP A 184 25.34 -12.13 0.17
CA ASP A 184 26.34 -11.09 -0.06
C ASP A 184 25.72 -9.68 -0.12
N LYS A 185 24.55 -9.57 -0.75
CA LYS A 185 23.79 -8.32 -0.83
C LYS A 185 23.17 -7.92 0.52
N ALA A 186 22.74 -8.89 1.33
CA ALA A 186 22.28 -8.63 2.69
C ALA A 186 23.42 -8.13 3.58
N VAL A 187 24.60 -8.75 3.47
CA VAL A 187 25.83 -8.33 4.18
C VAL A 187 26.24 -6.92 3.77
N GLU A 188 26.24 -6.63 2.46
CA GLU A 188 26.51 -5.28 1.96
C GLU A 188 25.52 -4.26 2.54
N ALA A 189 24.22 -4.52 2.43
CA ALA A 189 23.18 -3.58 2.83
C ALA A 189 23.18 -3.28 4.35
N PHE A 190 23.27 -4.32 5.20
CA PHE A 190 23.44 -4.13 6.64
C PHE A 190 24.78 -3.45 6.98
N GLY A 191 25.84 -3.73 6.23
CA GLY A 191 27.13 -3.06 6.37
C GLY A 191 27.08 -1.56 6.03
N GLN A 192 26.33 -1.15 5.00
CA GLN A 192 26.12 0.28 4.70
C GLN A 192 25.23 0.95 5.75
N TYR A 193 24.17 0.27 6.20
CA TYR A 193 23.34 0.76 7.31
C TYR A 193 24.18 1.04 8.58
N LEU A 194 25.03 0.10 9.00
CA LEU A 194 25.86 0.25 10.20
C LEU A 194 26.93 1.35 10.11
N LYS A 195 27.36 1.73 8.90
CA LYS A 195 28.23 2.91 8.71
C LYS A 195 27.49 4.23 8.95
N LEU A 196 26.18 4.26 8.69
CA LEU A 196 25.31 5.42 8.89
C LEU A 196 24.78 5.49 10.32
N GLN A 197 24.42 4.33 10.90
CA GLN A 197 23.89 4.18 12.26
C GLN A 197 24.57 3.00 12.97
N PRO A 198 25.69 3.22 13.69
CA PRO A 198 26.45 2.14 14.34
C PRO A 198 25.85 1.64 15.67
N ALA A 199 24.87 2.37 16.23
CA ALA A 199 24.27 2.12 17.53
C ALA A 199 22.74 2.32 17.51
N GLY A 200 22.05 1.75 18.49
CA GLY A 200 20.58 1.69 18.55
C GLY A 200 20.04 0.30 18.20
N GLU A 201 18.77 0.06 18.49
CA GLU A 201 18.15 -1.27 18.39
C GLU A 201 18.27 -1.88 16.99
N GLN A 202 18.02 -1.09 15.94
CA GLN A 202 18.18 -1.51 14.55
C GLN A 202 19.64 -1.84 14.19
N ALA A 203 20.63 -1.15 14.78
CA ALA A 203 22.05 -1.50 14.63
C ALA A 203 22.36 -2.84 15.27
N ASP A 204 21.76 -3.16 16.41
CA ASP A 204 21.97 -4.45 17.08
C ASP A 204 21.24 -5.58 16.34
N ARG A 205 20.05 -5.33 15.79
CA ARG A 205 19.37 -6.23 14.83
C ARG A 205 20.22 -6.48 13.58
N ALA A 206 20.85 -5.45 13.01
CA ALA A 206 21.72 -5.59 11.83
C ALA A 206 23.00 -6.38 12.15
N LYS A 207 23.63 -6.15 13.31
CA LYS A 207 24.79 -6.94 13.79
C LYS A 207 24.43 -8.41 14.01
N ALA A 208 23.24 -8.69 14.58
CA ALA A 208 22.74 -10.05 14.76
C ALA A 208 22.54 -10.74 13.40
N ALA A 209 21.86 -10.09 12.45
CA ALA A 209 21.66 -10.61 11.10
C ALA A 209 23.00 -10.89 10.38
N LEU A 210 24.00 -10.01 10.50
CA LEU A 210 25.35 -10.25 9.94
C LEU A 210 26.03 -11.48 10.56
N LYS A 211 25.89 -11.68 11.87
CA LYS A 211 26.42 -12.87 12.56
C LYS A 211 25.75 -14.16 12.06
N GLU A 212 24.43 -14.16 11.95
CA GLU A 212 23.66 -15.30 11.42
C GLU A 212 24.00 -15.62 9.96
N LEU A 213 24.22 -14.59 9.13
CA LEU A 213 24.60 -14.74 7.73
C LEU A 213 25.99 -15.35 7.57
N GLY A 214 26.94 -14.98 8.43
CA GLY A 214 28.31 -15.51 8.44
C GLY A 214 28.52 -16.86 9.13
N GLN A 215 27.54 -17.36 9.88
CA GLN A 215 27.60 -18.68 10.55
C GLN A 215 27.11 -19.86 9.68
N GLN A 216 26.62 -19.59 8.47
CA GLN A 216 26.02 -20.57 7.58
C GLN A 216 26.94 -20.93 6.39
N THR A 217 28.22 -21.16 6.72
CA THR A 217 29.31 -21.59 5.84
C THR A 217 29.89 -22.92 6.32
#